data_AF-A0A858JHW3-F1
#
_entry.id   AF-A0A858JHW3-F1
#
_cell.length_a   1.000
_cell.length_b   1.000
_cell.length_c   1.000
_cell.angle_alpha   90.00
_cell.angle_beta   90.00
_cell.angle_gamma   90.00
#
_symmetry.space_group_name_H-M   'P 1'
#
loop_
_entity.id
_entity.type
_entity.pdbx_description
1 polymer ?
#
loop_
_entity_poly.entity_id
_entity_poly.type
_entity_poly.pdbx_seq_one_letter_code
_entity_poly.pdbx_strand_id
1 'polypeptide(L)'
;MASRFAEERPEIVDRINEILQDEEPAVRLQAARNLQVICKAAPDQMWSIGECIAASETDEEVLTAYLAHALRRFSHAEPERCERILILAKERLSEFSDKGGSGGRLQKCLGGWAAQLHAKQGRPIARVWLGEWATDPQRFQDALNAYTSCLRGAFFSRYAADSEQGNRGGMCDRAQEGLKTILVPALAVSATERAILMSAATHEEKVAAGKRYGAAEHVINHAMNQLYFGAGAQNDDKEEGVSNPDTKSRFLADYAEILGLFQQSREPRTLHHLIKLYDHLIPGNPVAVFSAIHSLLTGVGAEEGYHFESLGNSAVVKVAKRYIADYRGVFEDTKRPAMLVDILQLFSEIGWPDALRLLYDLPDILR
;
A
#
# COMPACT_ATOMS: atom_id res chain seq x y z
N MET A 1 10.86 31.20 -11.39
CA MET A 1 11.97 32.18 -11.47
C MET A 1 13.05 31.68 -12.41
N ALA A 2 13.61 30.48 -12.20
CA ALA A 2 14.68 29.92 -13.04
C ALA A 2 14.36 29.87 -14.55
N SER A 3 13.14 29.52 -14.95
CA SER A 3 12.79 29.42 -16.39
C SER A 3 12.70 30.75 -17.14
N ARG A 4 12.54 31.87 -16.44
CA ARG A 4 12.62 33.20 -17.06
C ARG A 4 14.06 33.59 -17.39
N PHE A 5 15.02 33.19 -16.55
CA PHE A 5 16.44 33.44 -16.83
C PHE A 5 16.95 32.68 -18.06
N ALA A 6 16.39 31.50 -18.34
CA ALA A 6 16.70 30.77 -19.56
C ALA A 6 16.13 31.44 -20.82
N GLU A 7 14.97 32.11 -20.73
CA GLU A 7 14.41 32.88 -21.87
C GLU A 7 15.32 34.06 -22.24
N GLU A 8 15.97 34.67 -21.25
CA GLU A 8 16.89 35.81 -21.45
C GLU A 8 18.30 35.39 -21.88
N ARG A 9 18.64 34.09 -21.77
CA ARG A 9 19.99 33.56 -22.05
C ARG A 9 19.92 32.21 -22.79
N PRO A 10 19.79 32.24 -24.13
CA PRO A 10 19.65 31.03 -24.93
C PRO A 10 20.87 30.11 -24.81
N GLU A 11 22.07 30.60 -24.48
CA GLU A 11 23.26 29.76 -24.26
C GLU A 11 23.10 28.73 -23.13
N ILE A 12 22.12 28.92 -22.23
CA ILE A 12 21.81 27.96 -21.16
C ILE A 12 21.29 26.64 -21.74
N VAL A 13 20.56 26.69 -22.86
CA VAL A 13 20.01 25.51 -23.51
C VAL A 13 21.14 24.63 -24.05
N ASP A 14 22.08 25.25 -24.77
CA ASP A 14 23.25 24.55 -25.34
C ASP A 14 24.13 23.94 -24.23
N ARG A 15 24.40 24.71 -23.17
CA ARG A 15 25.18 24.22 -22.02
C ARG A 15 24.54 23.05 -21.31
N ILE A 16 23.21 23.04 -21.14
CA ILE A 16 22.51 21.90 -20.55
C ILE A 16 22.70 20.65 -21.41
N ASN A 17 22.63 20.80 -22.73
CA ASN A 17 22.85 19.68 -23.64
C ASN A 17 24.28 19.14 -23.54
N GLU A 18 25.29 20.03 -23.49
CA GLU A 18 26.69 19.66 -23.26
C GLU A 18 26.88 18.91 -21.93
N ILE A 19 26.32 19.42 -20.83
CA ILE A 19 26.41 18.80 -19.50
C ILE A 19 25.76 17.41 -19.48
N LEU A 20 24.69 17.19 -20.26
CA LEU A 20 24.05 15.88 -20.38
C LEU A 20 24.86 14.86 -21.18
N GLN A 21 25.91 15.28 -21.90
CA GLN A 21 26.84 14.38 -22.59
C GLN A 21 28.11 14.12 -21.76
N ASP A 22 28.23 14.69 -20.56
CA ASP A 22 29.39 14.49 -19.69
C ASP A 22 29.56 13.01 -19.32
N GLU A 23 30.80 12.53 -19.24
CA GLU A 23 31.11 11.14 -18.89
C GLU A 23 30.69 10.82 -17.44
N GLU A 24 30.79 11.79 -16.54
CA GLU A 24 30.53 11.64 -15.10
C GLU A 24 29.02 11.69 -14.79
N PRO A 25 28.41 10.60 -14.25
CA PRO A 25 26.98 10.57 -13.95
C PRO A 25 26.54 11.65 -12.98
N ALA A 26 27.39 12.03 -12.02
CA ALA A 26 27.08 13.09 -11.05
C ALA A 26 26.88 14.47 -11.71
N VAL A 27 27.55 14.72 -12.83
CA VAL A 27 27.42 15.96 -13.62
C VAL A 27 26.11 15.91 -14.41
N ARG A 28 25.86 14.80 -15.14
CA ARG A 28 24.59 14.58 -15.87
C ARG A 28 23.37 14.68 -14.95
N LEU A 29 23.47 14.15 -13.72
CA LEU A 29 22.44 14.20 -12.69
C LEU A 29 21.94 15.62 -12.43
N GLN A 30 22.84 16.61 -12.35
CA GLN A 30 22.47 17.99 -12.06
C GLN A 30 21.64 18.60 -13.19
N ALA A 31 22.01 18.34 -14.45
CA ALA A 31 21.25 18.80 -15.60
C ALA A 31 19.91 18.07 -15.71
N ALA A 32 19.91 16.75 -15.63
CA ALA A 32 18.73 15.91 -15.74
C ALA A 32 17.65 16.28 -14.70
N ARG A 33 18.05 16.48 -13.44
CA ARG A 33 17.16 16.89 -12.35
C ARG A 33 16.52 18.26 -12.54
N ASN A 34 17.18 19.14 -13.30
CA ASN A 34 16.79 20.54 -13.48
C ASN A 34 16.34 20.89 -14.89
N LEU A 35 16.14 19.90 -15.78
CA LEU A 35 15.81 20.10 -17.18
C LEU A 35 14.58 21.00 -17.40
N GLN A 36 13.63 21.03 -16.45
CA GLN A 36 12.46 21.92 -16.50
C GLN A 36 12.82 23.41 -16.62
N VAL A 37 14.06 23.81 -16.32
CA VAL A 37 14.47 25.22 -16.37
C VAL A 37 14.37 25.80 -17.79
N ILE A 38 14.55 25.00 -18.84
CA ILE A 38 14.47 25.47 -20.23
C ILE A 38 13.05 25.38 -20.82
N CYS A 39 12.04 25.03 -20.01
CA CYS A 39 10.69 24.75 -20.52
C CYS A 39 9.99 25.91 -21.23
N LYS A 40 10.42 27.14 -20.96
CA LYS A 40 9.89 28.33 -21.65
C LYS A 40 10.78 28.83 -22.78
N ALA A 41 12.09 28.70 -22.61
CA ALA A 41 13.08 29.14 -23.60
C ALA A 41 13.10 28.24 -24.83
N ALA A 42 13.03 26.91 -24.63
CA ALA A 42 13.11 25.90 -25.67
C ALA A 42 12.20 24.70 -25.32
N PRO A 43 10.86 24.86 -25.35
CA PRO A 43 9.92 23.82 -24.92
C PRO A 43 10.08 22.50 -25.67
N ASP A 44 10.14 22.53 -27.01
CA ASP A 44 10.24 21.30 -27.80
C ASP A 44 11.58 20.60 -27.61
N GLN A 45 12.67 21.37 -27.49
CA GLN A 45 14.00 20.82 -27.22
C GLN A 45 14.07 20.20 -25.82
N MET A 46 13.45 20.82 -24.80
CA MET A 46 13.36 20.23 -23.46
C MET A 46 12.70 18.85 -23.50
N TRP A 47 11.59 18.71 -24.23
CA TRP A 47 10.90 17.44 -24.35
C TRP A 47 11.72 16.41 -25.13
N SER A 48 12.36 16.81 -26.23
CA SER A 48 13.27 15.94 -26.99
C SER A 48 14.44 15.44 -26.13
N ILE A 49 15.07 16.32 -25.35
CA ILE A 49 16.13 15.94 -24.41
C ILE A 49 15.59 14.97 -23.35
N GLY A 50 14.39 15.25 -22.82
CA GLY A 50 13.74 14.40 -21.84
C GLY A 50 13.42 12.99 -22.36
N GLU A 51 13.01 12.88 -23.62
CA GLU A 51 12.81 11.60 -24.31
C GLU A 51 14.15 10.87 -24.50
N CYS A 52 15.22 11.57 -24.88
CA CYS A 52 16.56 11.00 -24.97
C CYS A 52 17.05 10.46 -23.62
N ILE A 53 16.92 11.22 -22.52
CA ILE A 53 17.31 10.76 -21.19
C ILE A 53 16.55 9.46 -20.84
N ALA A 54 15.24 9.41 -21.05
CA ALA A 54 14.46 8.21 -20.77
C ALA A 54 14.87 7.01 -21.63
N ALA A 55 15.15 7.23 -22.91
CA ALA A 55 15.50 6.18 -23.86
C ALA A 55 16.93 5.64 -23.71
N SER A 56 17.91 6.48 -23.31
CA SER A 56 19.32 6.11 -23.43
C SER A 56 20.20 6.32 -22.18
N GLU A 57 19.73 7.00 -21.13
CA GLU A 57 20.57 7.18 -19.93
C GLU A 57 20.89 5.82 -19.29
N THR A 58 22.17 5.60 -18.97
CA THR A 58 22.69 4.32 -18.48
C THR A 58 22.79 4.27 -16.96
N ASP A 59 22.81 5.44 -16.30
CA ASP A 59 22.78 5.57 -14.86
C ASP A 59 21.34 5.67 -14.32
N GLU A 60 20.97 4.72 -13.45
CA GLU A 60 19.61 4.65 -12.88
C GLU A 60 19.28 5.89 -12.03
N GLU A 61 20.26 6.49 -11.36
CA GLU A 61 20.04 7.67 -10.51
C GLU A 61 19.75 8.90 -11.36
N VAL A 62 20.48 9.09 -12.46
CA VAL A 62 20.24 10.18 -13.40
C VAL A 62 18.84 10.09 -14.01
N LEU A 63 18.46 8.91 -14.51
CA LEU A 63 17.13 8.65 -15.06
C LEU A 63 16.04 8.92 -14.00
N THR A 64 16.17 8.33 -12.81
CA THR A 64 15.15 8.47 -11.77
C THR A 64 15.03 9.89 -11.25
N ALA A 65 16.13 10.64 -11.15
CA ALA A 65 16.12 12.04 -10.76
C ALA A 65 15.41 12.92 -11.80
N TYR A 66 15.63 12.68 -13.09
CA TYR A 66 14.87 13.34 -14.16
C TYR A 66 13.36 13.09 -14.01
N LEU A 67 12.95 11.82 -13.91
CA LEU A 67 11.54 11.44 -13.78
C LEU A 67 10.90 12.00 -12.50
N ALA A 68 11.61 11.96 -11.37
CA ALA A 68 11.06 12.36 -10.07
C ALA A 68 11.02 13.88 -9.86
N HIS A 69 11.91 14.64 -10.50
CA HIS A 69 12.05 16.07 -10.26
C HIS A 69 11.64 16.95 -11.43
N ALA A 70 12.30 16.80 -12.59
CA ALA A 70 12.05 17.66 -13.73
C ALA A 70 10.69 17.32 -14.37
N LEU A 71 10.49 16.05 -14.72
CA LEU A 71 9.25 15.60 -15.37
C LEU A 71 8.03 15.81 -14.48
N ARG A 72 8.18 15.64 -13.16
CA ARG A 72 7.08 15.74 -12.18
C ARG A 72 6.38 17.10 -12.21
N ARG A 73 7.09 18.17 -12.59
CA ARG A 73 6.53 19.54 -12.72
C ARG A 73 5.44 19.64 -13.78
N PHE A 74 5.47 18.75 -14.78
CA PHE A 74 4.54 18.75 -15.90
C PHE A 74 3.40 17.73 -15.73
N SER A 75 3.40 16.98 -14.62
CA SER A 75 2.47 15.86 -14.39
C SER A 75 0.99 16.21 -14.58
N HIS A 76 0.56 17.44 -14.31
CA HIS A 76 -0.83 17.89 -14.50
C HIS A 76 -1.04 18.70 -15.77
N ALA A 77 -0.03 19.44 -16.24
CA ALA A 77 -0.17 20.34 -17.37
C ALA A 77 -0.03 19.59 -18.71
N GLU A 78 0.85 18.59 -18.77
CA GLU A 78 1.20 17.84 -19.99
C GLU A 78 1.24 16.33 -19.72
N PRO A 79 0.16 15.72 -19.18
CA PRO A 79 0.16 14.33 -18.73
C PRO A 79 0.49 13.35 -19.86
N GLU A 80 0.05 13.62 -21.10
CA GLU A 80 0.32 12.76 -22.26
C GLU A 80 1.80 12.74 -22.66
N ARG A 81 2.50 13.87 -22.52
CA ARG A 81 3.95 13.93 -22.77
C ARG A 81 4.70 13.18 -21.67
N CYS A 82 4.29 13.34 -20.41
CA CYS A 82 4.83 12.57 -19.30
C CYS A 82 4.65 11.06 -19.49
N GLU A 83 3.48 10.61 -19.94
CA GLU A 83 3.20 9.19 -20.18
C GLU A 83 4.14 8.59 -21.22
N ARG A 84 4.38 9.26 -22.34
CA ARG A 84 5.31 8.76 -23.36
C ARG A 84 6.72 8.54 -22.80
N ILE A 85 7.22 9.50 -22.03
CA ILE A 85 8.53 9.40 -21.38
C ILE A 85 8.56 8.27 -20.34
N LEU A 86 7.50 8.13 -19.55
CA LEU A 86 7.41 7.07 -18.55
C LEU A 86 7.30 5.67 -19.19
N ILE A 87 6.66 5.55 -20.36
CA ILE A 87 6.62 4.30 -21.14
C ILE A 87 8.04 3.90 -21.57
N LEU A 88 8.80 4.83 -22.16
CA LEU A 88 10.21 4.60 -22.53
C LEU A 88 11.03 4.12 -21.34
N ALA A 89 10.88 4.77 -20.18
CA ALA A 89 11.58 4.37 -18.97
C ALA A 89 11.13 2.98 -18.44
N LYS A 90 9.83 2.65 -18.53
CA LYS A 90 9.30 1.35 -18.10
C LYS A 90 9.84 0.19 -18.94
N GLU A 91 9.96 0.37 -20.25
CA GLU A 91 10.48 -0.66 -21.18
C GLU A 91 11.90 -1.11 -20.81
N ARG A 92 12.65 -0.22 -20.15
CA ARG A 92 14.03 -0.44 -19.74
C ARG A 92 14.20 -1.02 -18.33
N LEU A 93 13.10 -1.40 -17.66
CA LEU A 93 13.16 -1.91 -16.27
C LEU A 93 14.12 -3.11 -16.09
N SER A 94 14.26 -3.98 -17.10
CA SER A 94 15.17 -5.13 -17.05
C SER A 94 16.64 -4.75 -17.14
N GLU A 95 16.99 -3.57 -17.65
CA GLU A 95 18.38 -3.11 -17.74
C GLU A 95 18.97 -2.77 -16.36
N PHE A 96 18.10 -2.52 -15.38
CA PHE A 96 18.48 -2.09 -14.03
C PHE A 96 18.23 -3.16 -12.96
N SER A 97 17.62 -4.30 -13.29
CA SER A 97 17.20 -5.31 -12.31
C SER A 97 18.33 -6.20 -11.75
N ASP A 98 19.50 -6.25 -12.38
CA ASP A 98 20.56 -7.22 -12.07
C ASP A 98 21.68 -6.70 -11.14
N LYS A 99 21.66 -5.42 -10.76
CA LYS A 99 22.70 -4.82 -9.90
C LYS A 99 22.33 -5.03 -8.42
N GLY A 100 22.55 -6.25 -7.94
CA GLY A 100 22.23 -6.71 -6.59
C GLY A 100 22.58 -5.71 -5.48
N GLY A 101 21.54 -5.23 -4.78
CA GLY A 101 21.72 -4.58 -3.47
C GLY A 101 20.80 -3.39 -3.15
N SER A 102 20.21 -2.72 -4.14
CA SER A 102 19.30 -1.58 -3.92
C SER A 102 18.01 -1.84 -4.66
N GLY A 103 16.91 -2.08 -3.96
CA GLY A 103 15.59 -2.26 -4.58
C GLY A 103 15.31 -1.20 -5.65
N GLY A 104 14.84 -1.63 -6.82
CA GLY A 104 14.87 -0.89 -8.09
C GLY A 104 14.35 0.53 -7.93
N ARG A 105 15.25 1.52 -7.96
CA ARG A 105 14.90 2.93 -7.78
C ARG A 105 13.94 3.38 -8.89
N LEU A 106 14.15 2.87 -10.09
CA LEU A 106 13.26 3.07 -11.23
C LEU A 106 11.87 2.50 -10.98
N GLN A 107 11.77 1.28 -10.44
CA GLN A 107 10.47 0.70 -10.06
C GLN A 107 9.76 1.57 -9.02
N LYS A 108 10.46 2.02 -7.96
CA LYS A 108 9.88 2.91 -6.95
C LYS A 108 9.39 4.22 -7.56
N CYS A 109 10.19 4.81 -8.45
CA CYS A 109 9.83 6.04 -9.15
C CYS A 109 8.56 5.83 -10.01
N LEU A 110 8.51 4.76 -10.80
CA LEU A 110 7.36 4.40 -11.64
C LEU A 110 6.11 4.08 -10.80
N GLY A 111 6.25 3.41 -9.65
CA GLY A 111 5.15 3.16 -8.72
C GLY A 111 4.54 4.46 -8.19
N GLY A 112 5.39 5.41 -7.80
CA GLY A 112 4.95 6.76 -7.37
C GLY A 112 4.36 7.60 -8.51
N TRP A 113 4.74 7.34 -9.76
CA TRP A 113 4.08 7.92 -10.94
C TRP A 113 2.73 7.28 -11.22
N ALA A 114 2.65 5.95 -11.16
CA ALA A 114 1.41 5.21 -11.34
C ALA A 114 0.35 5.63 -10.32
N ALA A 115 0.72 5.86 -9.05
CA ALA A 115 -0.21 6.37 -8.03
C ALA A 115 -0.77 7.76 -8.38
N GLN A 116 0.08 8.66 -8.87
CA GLN A 116 -0.30 10.01 -9.29
C GLN A 116 -1.22 9.96 -10.52
N LEU A 117 -0.81 9.25 -11.58
CA LEU A 117 -1.53 9.13 -12.84
C LEU A 117 -2.87 8.41 -12.64
N HIS A 118 -2.90 7.32 -11.87
CA HIS A 118 -4.12 6.56 -11.60
C HIS A 118 -5.04 7.30 -10.64
N ALA A 119 -4.66 7.41 -9.37
CA ALA A 119 -5.59 7.85 -8.34
C ALA A 119 -5.94 9.34 -8.49
N LYS A 120 -4.95 10.22 -8.74
CA LYS A 120 -5.23 11.65 -8.81
C LYS A 120 -5.76 12.12 -10.15
N GLN A 121 -5.37 11.46 -11.25
CA GLN A 121 -5.65 11.97 -12.60
C GLN A 121 -6.54 11.04 -13.44
N GLY A 122 -6.82 9.81 -13.00
CA GLY A 122 -7.69 8.88 -13.72
C GLY A 122 -7.13 8.40 -15.06
N ARG A 123 -5.79 8.41 -15.22
CA ARG A 123 -5.13 8.05 -16.47
C ARG A 123 -5.10 6.52 -16.66
N PRO A 124 -5.56 5.98 -17.82
CA PRO A 124 -5.71 4.54 -18.02
C PRO A 124 -4.40 3.74 -17.99
N ILE A 125 -3.29 4.31 -18.49
CA ILE A 125 -2.02 3.59 -18.64
C ILE A 125 -1.48 3.07 -17.30
N ALA A 126 -1.65 3.85 -16.24
CA ALA A 126 -1.21 3.47 -14.90
C ALA A 126 -2.00 2.28 -14.34
N ARG A 127 -3.26 2.11 -14.73
CA ARG A 127 -4.07 0.93 -14.36
C ARG A 127 -3.58 -0.32 -15.09
N VAL A 128 -3.22 -0.20 -16.37
CA VAL A 128 -2.63 -1.30 -17.15
C VAL A 128 -1.34 -1.78 -16.50
N TRP A 129 -0.45 -0.85 -16.14
CA TRP A 129 0.80 -1.18 -15.45
C TRP A 129 0.55 -1.84 -14.10
N LEU A 130 -0.41 -1.33 -13.33
CA LEU A 130 -0.73 -1.92 -12.04
C LEU A 130 -1.23 -3.36 -12.18
N GLY A 131 -2.08 -3.63 -13.18
CA GLY A 131 -2.55 -4.97 -13.51
C GLY A 131 -1.40 -5.90 -13.89
N GLU A 132 -0.47 -5.43 -14.73
CA GLU A 132 0.75 -6.19 -15.10
C GLU A 132 1.61 -6.50 -13.88
N TRP A 133 1.95 -5.49 -13.08
CA TRP A 133 2.83 -5.63 -11.91
C TRP A 133 2.25 -6.55 -10.84
N ALA A 134 0.94 -6.49 -10.62
CA ALA A 134 0.27 -7.31 -9.61
C ALA A 134 0.35 -8.82 -9.90
N THR A 135 0.52 -9.23 -11.16
CA THR A 135 0.67 -10.66 -11.52
C THR A 135 2.00 -11.27 -11.13
N ASP A 136 3.03 -10.45 -10.89
CA ASP A 136 4.36 -10.90 -10.46
C ASP A 136 4.90 -10.00 -9.33
N PRO A 137 4.38 -10.17 -8.09
CA PRO A 137 4.84 -9.39 -6.94
C PRO A 137 6.33 -9.55 -6.65
N GLN A 138 6.93 -10.70 -7.01
CA GLN A 138 8.36 -10.93 -6.80
C GLN A 138 9.20 -9.99 -7.68
N ARG A 139 8.80 -9.82 -8.94
CA ARG A 139 9.51 -8.93 -9.87
C ARG A 139 9.24 -7.45 -9.62
N PHE A 140 8.01 -7.09 -9.25
CA PHE A 140 7.55 -5.70 -9.19
C PHE A 140 7.26 -5.17 -7.79
N GLN A 141 7.80 -5.84 -6.75
CA GLN A 141 7.56 -5.50 -5.34
C GLN A 141 7.74 -4.00 -5.04
N ASP A 142 8.83 -3.41 -5.54
CA ASP A 142 9.16 -2.00 -5.28
C ASP A 142 8.18 -1.02 -5.92
N ALA A 143 7.69 -1.32 -7.13
CA ALA A 143 6.68 -0.50 -7.79
C ALA A 143 5.33 -0.57 -7.05
N LEU A 144 4.91 -1.77 -6.64
CA LEU A 144 3.65 -1.99 -5.90
C LEU A 144 3.68 -1.32 -4.52
N ASN A 145 4.80 -1.44 -3.81
CA ASN A 145 4.99 -0.79 -2.51
C ASN A 145 5.03 0.74 -2.64
N ALA A 146 5.73 1.28 -3.64
CA ALA A 146 5.76 2.71 -3.87
C ALA A 146 4.39 3.28 -4.24
N TYR A 147 3.64 2.57 -5.10
CA TYR A 147 2.27 2.92 -5.47
C TYR A 147 1.38 3.07 -4.24
N THR A 148 1.31 2.03 -3.40
CA THR A 148 0.45 2.03 -2.21
C THR A 148 0.88 3.07 -1.17
N SER A 149 2.20 3.27 -0.99
CA SER A 149 2.74 4.30 -0.07
C SER A 149 2.28 5.71 -0.45
N CYS A 150 2.22 6.03 -1.74
CA CYS A 150 1.76 7.33 -2.23
C CYS A 150 0.26 7.56 -2.06
N LEU A 151 -0.53 6.53 -1.75
CA LEU A 151 -1.98 6.61 -1.63
C LEU A 151 -2.49 6.69 -0.19
N ARG A 152 -1.62 6.67 0.82
CA ARG A 152 -2.03 6.71 2.24
C ARG A 152 -3.02 7.84 2.51
N GLY A 153 -2.72 9.08 2.10
CA GLY A 153 -3.64 10.21 2.28
C GLY A 153 -4.89 10.12 1.41
N ALA A 154 -4.79 9.54 0.20
CA ALA A 154 -5.91 9.41 -0.72
C ALA A 154 -6.98 8.42 -0.23
N PHE A 155 -6.61 7.42 0.57
CA PHE A 155 -7.56 6.48 1.16
C PHE A 155 -8.53 7.16 2.13
N PHE A 156 -8.11 8.25 2.78
CA PHE A 156 -8.87 8.87 3.86
C PHE A 156 -9.39 10.27 3.54
N SER A 157 -9.05 10.85 2.37
CA SER A 157 -9.41 12.24 2.04
C SER A 157 -10.92 12.51 2.06
N ARG A 158 -11.75 11.49 1.81
CA ARG A 158 -13.23 11.59 1.89
C ARG A 158 -13.80 11.68 3.30
N TYR A 159 -13.00 11.42 4.34
CA TYR A 159 -13.41 11.44 5.74
C TYR A 159 -12.89 12.67 6.51
N ALA A 160 -12.08 13.52 5.87
CA ALA A 160 -11.63 14.77 6.48
C ALA A 160 -12.81 15.71 6.79
N ALA A 161 -12.68 16.54 7.82
CA ALA A 161 -13.77 17.41 8.31
C ALA A 161 -14.37 18.33 7.22
N ASP A 162 -13.56 18.79 6.26
CA ASP A 162 -13.97 19.67 5.15
C ASP A 162 -14.50 18.91 3.91
N SER A 163 -15.20 17.80 4.12
CA SER A 163 -15.51 16.76 3.10
C SER A 163 -16.40 17.17 1.91
N GLU A 164 -16.90 18.41 1.80
CA GLU A 164 -17.61 18.86 0.58
C GLU A 164 -16.75 18.71 -0.70
N GLN A 165 -15.43 18.54 -0.54
CA GLN A 165 -14.47 18.32 -1.64
C GLN A 165 -13.69 16.99 -1.52
N GLY A 166 -13.93 16.17 -0.49
CA GLY A 166 -13.05 15.06 -0.08
C GLY A 166 -12.89 13.90 -1.06
N ASN A 167 -13.86 13.70 -1.96
CA ASN A 167 -13.78 12.78 -3.11
C ASN A 167 -14.02 13.49 -4.45
N ARG A 168 -13.87 14.82 -4.52
CA ARG A 168 -14.10 15.57 -5.76
C ARG A 168 -13.12 15.06 -6.83
N GLY A 169 -13.66 14.42 -7.87
CA GLY A 169 -12.88 13.80 -8.94
C GLY A 169 -12.60 12.29 -8.79
N GLY A 170 -13.20 11.58 -7.82
CA GLY A 170 -13.15 10.10 -7.73
C GLY A 170 -11.79 9.53 -7.31
N MET A 171 -10.98 10.32 -6.60
CA MET A 171 -9.62 9.94 -6.21
C MET A 171 -9.59 8.75 -5.25
N CYS A 172 -10.44 8.74 -4.21
CA CYS A 172 -10.41 7.63 -3.27
C CYS A 172 -10.99 6.35 -3.90
N ASP A 173 -11.97 6.46 -4.80
CA ASP A 173 -12.53 5.31 -5.51
C ASP A 173 -11.43 4.62 -6.35
N ARG A 174 -10.64 5.40 -7.09
CA ARG A 174 -9.49 4.87 -7.83
C ARG A 174 -8.37 4.36 -6.92
N ALA A 175 -8.18 4.97 -5.75
CA ALA A 175 -7.21 4.46 -4.78
C ALA A 175 -7.64 3.10 -4.22
N GLN A 176 -8.93 2.93 -3.90
CA GLN A 176 -9.52 1.65 -3.50
C GLN A 176 -9.44 0.60 -4.60
N GLU A 177 -9.80 0.97 -5.84
CA GLU A 177 -9.65 0.11 -7.01
C GLU A 177 -8.18 -0.33 -7.20
N GLY A 178 -7.24 0.59 -7.00
CA GLY A 178 -5.81 0.30 -7.04
C GLY A 178 -5.41 -0.74 -6.00
N LEU A 179 -5.88 -0.61 -4.76
CA LEU A 179 -5.65 -1.63 -3.72
C LEU A 179 -6.22 -2.99 -4.14
N LYS A 180 -7.45 -3.05 -4.64
CA LYS A 180 -8.06 -4.32 -5.09
C LYS A 180 -7.26 -4.96 -6.22
N THR A 181 -6.81 -4.15 -7.18
CA THR A 181 -5.99 -4.60 -8.31
C THR A 181 -4.68 -5.26 -7.86
N ILE A 182 -4.11 -4.81 -6.73
CA ILE A 182 -2.90 -5.40 -6.15
C ILE A 182 -3.25 -6.64 -5.32
N LEU A 183 -4.23 -6.53 -4.42
CA LEU A 183 -4.53 -7.54 -3.42
C LEU A 183 -5.05 -8.84 -4.04
N VAL A 184 -5.94 -8.77 -5.04
CA VAL A 184 -6.56 -9.96 -5.62
C VAL A 184 -5.50 -10.90 -6.25
N PRO A 185 -4.62 -10.43 -7.15
CA PRO A 185 -3.55 -11.28 -7.67
C PRO A 185 -2.54 -11.71 -6.61
N ALA A 186 -2.15 -10.82 -5.69
CA ALA A 186 -1.19 -11.17 -4.64
C ALA A 186 -1.71 -12.28 -3.72
N LEU A 187 -2.99 -12.25 -3.35
CA LEU A 187 -3.64 -13.30 -2.55
C LEU A 187 -3.72 -14.62 -3.33
N ALA A 188 -3.98 -14.58 -4.64
CA ALA A 188 -3.98 -15.77 -5.48
C ALA A 188 -2.59 -16.41 -5.58
N VAL A 189 -1.54 -15.59 -5.72
CA VAL A 189 -0.13 -16.05 -5.67
C VAL A 189 0.18 -16.64 -4.30
N SER A 190 -0.13 -15.93 -3.21
CA SER A 190 0.06 -16.43 -1.83
C SER A 190 -0.59 -17.81 -1.65
N ALA A 191 -1.86 -17.96 -2.02
CA ALA A 191 -2.59 -19.23 -1.88
C ALA A 191 -1.96 -20.36 -2.70
N THR A 192 -1.61 -20.09 -3.95
CA THR A 192 -1.02 -21.08 -4.86
C THR A 192 0.35 -21.55 -4.36
N GLU A 193 1.22 -20.61 -4.00
CA GLU A 193 2.58 -20.92 -3.56
C GLU A 193 2.57 -21.59 -2.16
N ARG A 194 1.63 -21.23 -1.28
CA ARG A 194 1.39 -21.92 0.00
C ARG A 194 1.05 -23.40 -0.21
N ALA A 195 0.18 -23.69 -1.18
CA ALA A 195 -0.20 -25.07 -1.49
C ALA A 195 1.03 -25.89 -1.96
N ILE A 196 1.93 -25.29 -2.75
CA ILE A 196 3.18 -25.93 -3.17
C ILE A 196 4.08 -26.19 -1.95
N LEU A 197 4.24 -25.20 -1.06
CA LEU A 197 5.05 -25.33 0.16
C LEU A 197 4.58 -26.50 1.05
N MET A 198 3.26 -26.72 1.15
CA MET A 198 2.66 -27.80 1.94
C MET A 198 2.54 -29.15 1.21
N SER A 199 2.83 -29.18 -0.08
CA SER A 199 2.76 -30.41 -0.88
C SER A 199 4.02 -31.29 -0.76
N ALA A 200 4.03 -32.41 -1.48
CA ALA A 200 5.19 -33.27 -1.66
C ALA A 200 6.16 -32.78 -2.77
N ALA A 201 6.11 -31.49 -3.15
CA ALA A 201 7.02 -30.88 -4.11
C ALA A 201 8.50 -31.01 -3.72
N THR A 202 9.37 -30.93 -4.72
CA THR A 202 10.83 -30.97 -4.57
C THR A 202 11.35 -29.79 -3.74
N HIS A 203 12.59 -29.91 -3.25
CA HIS A 203 13.20 -28.83 -2.47
C HIS A 203 13.33 -27.55 -3.30
N GLU A 204 13.74 -27.67 -4.56
CA GLU A 204 13.93 -26.55 -5.49
C GLU A 204 12.61 -25.82 -5.76
N GLU A 205 11.52 -26.56 -5.98
CA GLU A 205 10.18 -25.98 -6.15
C GLU A 205 9.72 -25.25 -4.89
N LYS A 206 9.95 -25.84 -3.71
CA LYS A 206 9.60 -25.19 -2.43
C LYS A 206 10.42 -23.93 -2.18
N VAL A 207 11.69 -23.89 -2.57
CA VAL A 207 12.52 -22.69 -2.48
C VAL A 207 12.01 -21.59 -3.40
N ALA A 208 11.65 -21.92 -4.65
CA ALA A 208 11.06 -20.96 -5.59
C ALA A 208 9.69 -20.44 -5.09
N ALA A 209 8.82 -21.35 -4.64
CA ALA A 209 7.52 -21.02 -4.07
C ALA A 209 7.65 -20.12 -2.84
N GLY A 210 8.61 -20.41 -1.95
CA GLY A 210 8.89 -19.60 -0.76
C GLY A 210 9.23 -18.14 -1.10
N LYS A 211 10.02 -17.91 -2.17
CA LYS A 211 10.35 -16.55 -2.62
C LYS A 211 9.12 -15.80 -3.13
N ARG A 212 8.27 -16.45 -3.95
CA ARG A 212 7.05 -15.85 -4.50
C ARG A 212 5.99 -15.61 -3.43
N TYR A 213 5.80 -16.58 -2.54
CA TYR A 213 4.94 -16.47 -1.36
C TYR A 213 5.35 -15.27 -0.51
N GLY A 214 6.64 -15.19 -0.15
CA GLY A 214 7.17 -14.11 0.68
C GLY A 214 7.00 -12.73 0.02
N ALA A 215 7.23 -12.62 -1.29
CA ALA A 215 7.01 -11.37 -2.01
C ALA A 215 5.52 -10.96 -2.06
N ALA A 216 4.62 -11.92 -2.28
CA ALA A 216 3.17 -11.67 -2.30
C ALA A 216 2.66 -11.19 -0.94
N GLU A 217 2.97 -11.91 0.15
CA GLU A 217 2.60 -11.51 1.51
C GLU A 217 3.26 -10.20 1.93
N HIS A 218 4.48 -9.91 1.46
CA HIS A 218 5.11 -8.62 1.70
C HIS A 218 4.30 -7.46 1.09
N VAL A 219 3.86 -7.57 -0.16
CA VAL A 219 3.05 -6.53 -0.81
C VAL A 219 1.70 -6.37 -0.10
N ILE A 220 1.05 -7.48 0.29
CA ILE A 220 -0.20 -7.46 1.06
C ILE A 220 -0.01 -6.74 2.40
N ASN A 221 0.98 -7.15 3.19
CA ASN A 221 1.30 -6.54 4.47
C ASN A 221 1.65 -5.05 4.33
N HIS A 222 2.40 -4.70 3.28
CA HIS A 222 2.75 -3.30 3.01
C HIS A 222 1.52 -2.44 2.70
N ALA A 223 0.56 -2.97 1.93
CA ALA A 223 -0.72 -2.31 1.69
C ALA A 223 -1.55 -2.18 2.97
N MET A 224 -1.60 -3.23 3.80
CA MET A 224 -2.29 -3.22 5.10
C MET A 224 -1.71 -2.13 6.02
N ASN A 225 -0.38 -1.97 6.05
CA ASN A 225 0.29 -0.91 6.81
C ASN A 225 -0.18 0.48 6.37
N GLN A 226 -0.40 0.71 5.08
CA GLN A 226 -0.87 2.02 4.61
C GLN A 226 -2.27 2.35 5.15
N LEU A 227 -3.17 1.37 5.18
CA LEU A 227 -4.50 1.56 5.77
C LEU A 227 -4.43 1.68 7.29
N TYR A 228 -3.69 0.80 7.97
CA TYR A 228 -3.59 0.81 9.43
C TYR A 228 -3.03 2.14 9.95
N PHE A 229 -1.89 2.60 9.43
CA PHE A 229 -1.29 3.86 9.86
C PHE A 229 -2.07 5.07 9.34
N GLY A 230 -2.66 5.00 8.15
CA GLY A 230 -3.44 6.10 7.59
C GLY A 230 -4.79 6.33 8.29
N ALA A 231 -5.37 5.29 8.90
CA ALA A 231 -6.62 5.38 9.65
C ALA A 231 -6.48 6.10 11.00
N GLY A 232 -5.25 6.35 11.46
CA GLY A 232 -4.96 6.94 12.77
C GLY A 232 -4.92 5.92 13.91
N ALA A 233 -4.98 4.61 13.64
CA ALA A 233 -5.11 3.57 14.67
C ALA A 233 -3.93 3.42 15.64
N GLN A 234 -2.80 4.12 15.40
CA GLN A 234 -1.64 4.14 16.29
C GLN A 234 -1.47 5.48 17.04
N ASN A 235 -2.07 6.57 16.57
CA ASN A 235 -1.83 7.92 17.11
C ASN A 235 -3.12 8.47 17.71
N ASP A 236 -3.21 8.46 19.05
CA ASP A 236 -4.35 9.02 19.79
C ASP A 236 -4.44 10.57 19.68
N ASP A 237 -3.36 11.23 19.24
CA ASP A 237 -3.20 12.70 19.31
C ASP A 237 -3.41 13.45 17.97
N LYS A 238 -3.88 12.81 16.89
CA LYS A 238 -4.09 13.48 15.59
C LYS A 238 -5.50 13.30 15.05
N GLU A 239 -6.13 14.41 14.62
CA GLU A 239 -7.36 14.45 13.81
C GLU A 239 -7.16 13.96 12.35
N GLU A 240 -6.21 13.05 12.12
CA GLU A 240 -5.91 12.47 10.80
C GLU A 240 -6.57 11.09 10.68
N GLY A 241 -7.14 10.78 9.51
CA GLY A 241 -7.78 9.49 9.24
C GLY A 241 -9.26 9.43 9.63
N VAL A 242 -9.66 8.39 10.37
CA VAL A 242 -11.06 8.18 10.81
C VAL A 242 -11.18 8.36 12.32
N SER A 243 -11.54 9.56 12.74
CA SER A 243 -11.48 9.97 14.15
C SER A 243 -12.76 9.73 14.94
N ASN A 244 -13.93 9.84 14.31
CA ASN A 244 -15.23 9.78 14.99
C ASN A 244 -16.07 8.54 14.58
N PRO A 245 -17.09 8.15 15.37
CA PRO A 245 -17.93 6.97 15.08
C PRO A 245 -18.53 6.97 13.66
N ASP A 246 -19.04 8.09 13.17
CA ASP A 246 -19.70 8.16 11.86
C ASP A 246 -18.71 7.93 10.70
N THR A 247 -17.52 8.53 10.77
CA THR A 247 -16.45 8.33 9.77
C THR A 247 -15.90 6.91 9.83
N LYS A 248 -15.79 6.32 11.03
CA LYS A 248 -15.44 4.90 11.20
C LYS A 248 -16.48 3.97 10.59
N SER A 249 -17.77 4.23 10.81
CA SER A 249 -18.86 3.46 10.20
C SER A 249 -18.85 3.55 8.68
N ARG A 250 -18.66 4.76 8.13
CA ARG A 250 -18.55 4.97 6.68
C ARG A 250 -17.34 4.26 6.10
N PHE A 251 -16.19 4.32 6.77
CA PHE A 251 -14.99 3.60 6.33
C PHE A 251 -15.20 2.09 6.31
N LEU A 252 -15.82 1.52 7.34
CA LEU A 252 -16.17 0.10 7.36
C LEU A 252 -17.03 -0.31 6.17
N ALA A 253 -18.01 0.52 5.78
CA ALA A 253 -18.85 0.26 4.62
C ALA A 253 -18.07 0.39 3.30
N ASP A 254 -17.37 1.52 3.10
CA ASP A 254 -16.62 1.81 1.87
C ASP A 254 -15.50 0.79 1.60
N TYR A 255 -14.84 0.30 2.66
CA TYR A 255 -13.70 -0.62 2.56
C TYR A 255 -14.06 -2.07 2.86
N ALA A 256 -15.34 -2.44 3.04
CA ALA A 256 -15.76 -3.78 3.43
C ALA A 256 -15.11 -4.90 2.59
N GLU A 257 -15.13 -4.75 1.26
CA GLU A 257 -14.53 -5.73 0.35
C GLU A 257 -13.00 -5.82 0.52
N ILE A 258 -12.32 -4.68 0.63
CA ILE A 258 -10.86 -4.63 0.81
C ILE A 258 -10.46 -5.23 2.16
N LEU A 259 -11.21 -4.94 3.23
CA LEU A 259 -10.99 -5.53 4.55
C LEU A 259 -11.20 -7.06 4.50
N GLY A 260 -12.18 -7.54 3.75
CA GLY A 260 -12.38 -8.97 3.49
C GLY A 260 -11.25 -9.63 2.67
N LEU A 261 -10.57 -8.88 1.80
CA LEU A 261 -9.36 -9.36 1.13
C LEU A 261 -8.20 -9.50 2.12
N PHE A 262 -7.99 -8.52 3.01
CA PHE A 262 -6.94 -8.61 4.03
C PHE A 262 -7.15 -9.76 5.02
N GLN A 263 -8.40 -10.15 5.30
CA GLN A 263 -8.69 -11.33 6.13
C GLN A 263 -8.17 -12.64 5.54
N GLN A 264 -7.88 -12.68 4.22
CA GLN A 264 -7.36 -13.87 3.52
C GLN A 264 -5.82 -13.93 3.49
N SER A 265 -5.12 -12.92 4.05
CA SER A 265 -3.66 -12.95 4.17
C SER A 265 -3.24 -14.08 5.11
N ARG A 266 -2.13 -14.74 4.77
CA ARG A 266 -1.60 -15.86 5.54
C ARG A 266 -0.44 -15.46 6.45
N GLU A 267 -0.15 -14.17 6.53
CA GLU A 267 0.94 -13.63 7.32
C GLU A 267 0.44 -13.11 8.68
N PRO A 268 0.91 -13.66 9.82
CA PRO A 268 0.48 -13.26 11.15
C PRO A 268 0.60 -11.75 11.41
N ARG A 269 1.62 -11.09 10.86
CA ARG A 269 1.81 -9.65 10.97
C ARG A 269 0.67 -8.84 10.33
N THR A 270 0.22 -9.25 9.14
CA THR A 270 -0.91 -8.60 8.45
C THR A 270 -2.17 -8.73 9.28
N LEU A 271 -2.45 -9.95 9.78
CA LEU A 271 -3.63 -10.22 10.61
C LEU A 271 -3.60 -9.41 11.91
N HIS A 272 -2.43 -9.25 12.53
CA HIS A 272 -2.27 -8.41 13.72
C HIS A 272 -2.63 -6.95 13.47
N HIS A 273 -2.15 -6.36 12.36
CA HIS A 273 -2.51 -4.99 12.01
C HIS A 273 -3.98 -4.84 11.66
N LEU A 274 -4.58 -5.86 11.03
CA LEU A 274 -6.01 -5.87 10.76
C LEU A 274 -6.84 -5.91 12.06
N ILE A 275 -6.45 -6.72 13.05
CA ILE A 275 -7.09 -6.76 14.37
C ILE A 275 -6.98 -5.40 15.08
N LYS A 276 -5.80 -4.76 15.05
CA LYS A 276 -5.63 -3.42 15.62
C LYS A 276 -6.43 -2.35 14.89
N LEU A 277 -6.54 -2.45 13.56
CA LEU A 277 -7.43 -1.57 12.81
C LEU A 277 -8.89 -1.79 13.21
N TYR A 278 -9.33 -3.05 13.35
CA TYR A 278 -10.68 -3.35 13.83
C TYR A 278 -10.94 -2.81 15.23
N ASP A 279 -10.00 -2.95 16.18
CA ASP A 279 -10.08 -2.34 17.52
C ASP A 279 -10.34 -0.82 17.42
N HIS A 280 -9.59 -0.12 16.55
CA HIS A 280 -9.83 1.30 16.31
C HIS A 280 -11.22 1.60 15.74
N LEU A 281 -11.76 0.73 14.89
CA LEU A 281 -13.04 0.89 14.20
C LEU A 281 -14.27 0.47 15.01
N ILE A 282 -14.11 -0.17 16.18
CA ILE A 282 -15.22 -0.61 17.05
C ILE A 282 -16.30 0.47 17.22
N PRO A 283 -15.98 1.74 17.56
CA PRO A 283 -17.01 2.75 17.80
C PRO A 283 -17.94 3.02 16.61
N GLY A 284 -17.50 2.74 15.37
CA GLY A 284 -18.31 2.97 14.18
C GLY A 284 -19.38 1.90 13.95
N ASN A 285 -19.06 0.63 14.23
CA ASN A 285 -20.03 -0.45 14.17
C ASN A 285 -19.57 -1.65 15.02
N PRO A 286 -19.85 -1.65 16.33
CA PRO A 286 -19.35 -2.68 17.25
C PRO A 286 -19.78 -4.10 16.85
N VAL A 287 -21.00 -4.25 16.34
CA VAL A 287 -21.53 -5.55 15.93
C VAL A 287 -20.77 -6.11 14.72
N ALA A 288 -20.63 -5.32 13.65
CA ALA A 288 -19.97 -5.78 12.43
C ALA A 288 -18.49 -6.06 12.67
N VAL A 289 -17.82 -5.21 13.45
CA VAL A 289 -16.41 -5.38 13.81
C VAL A 289 -16.20 -6.64 14.64
N PHE A 290 -17.06 -6.90 15.64
CA PHE A 290 -16.95 -8.12 16.44
C PHE A 290 -17.08 -9.38 15.59
N SER A 291 -18.06 -9.43 14.67
CA SER A 291 -18.22 -10.55 13.74
C SER A 291 -17.02 -10.73 12.80
N ALA A 292 -16.43 -9.62 12.32
CA ALA A 292 -15.23 -9.66 11.49
C ALA A 292 -14.01 -10.20 12.24
N ILE A 293 -13.79 -9.76 13.48
CA ILE A 293 -12.70 -10.26 14.34
C ILE A 293 -12.89 -11.75 14.62
N HIS A 294 -14.10 -12.18 14.98
CA HIS A 294 -14.40 -13.59 15.18
C HIS A 294 -14.06 -14.42 13.94
N SER A 295 -14.62 -14.07 12.78
CA SER A 295 -14.39 -14.79 11.53
C SER A 295 -12.92 -14.84 11.14
N LEU A 296 -12.16 -13.78 11.43
CA LEU A 296 -10.73 -13.74 11.17
C LEU A 296 -9.96 -14.71 12.09
N LEU A 297 -10.24 -14.67 13.39
CA LEU A 297 -9.51 -15.46 14.39
C LEU A 297 -9.82 -16.95 14.30
N THR A 298 -11.09 -17.32 14.10
CA THR A 298 -11.52 -18.73 14.00
C THR A 298 -11.36 -19.31 12.59
N GLY A 299 -11.01 -18.48 11.60
CA GLY A 299 -10.73 -18.88 10.22
C GLY A 299 -9.23 -18.91 9.95
N VAL A 300 -8.78 -18.11 8.99
CA VAL A 300 -7.37 -18.05 8.52
C VAL A 300 -6.39 -17.79 9.68
N GLY A 301 -6.77 -17.01 10.69
CA GLY A 301 -5.94 -16.77 11.87
C GLY A 301 -5.65 -18.05 12.67
N ALA A 302 -6.61 -18.96 12.79
CA ALA A 302 -6.38 -20.26 13.41
C ALA A 302 -5.53 -21.16 12.52
N GLU A 303 -5.84 -21.22 11.22
CA GLU A 303 -5.12 -22.04 10.23
C GLU A 303 -3.62 -21.71 10.15
N GLU A 304 -3.27 -20.41 10.17
CA GLU A 304 -1.89 -19.94 10.07
C GLU A 304 -1.24 -19.72 11.46
N GLY A 305 -1.89 -20.17 12.53
CA GLY A 305 -1.27 -20.22 13.86
C GLY A 305 -1.13 -18.87 14.55
N TYR A 306 -1.95 -17.88 14.21
CA TYR A 306 -1.92 -16.55 14.84
C TYR A 306 -2.04 -16.59 16.37
N HIS A 307 -2.77 -17.56 16.89
CA HIS A 307 -2.96 -17.77 18.33
C HIS A 307 -1.64 -18.10 19.05
N PHE A 308 -0.67 -18.70 18.37
CA PHE A 308 0.67 -18.96 18.93
C PHE A 308 1.51 -17.68 19.09
N GLU A 309 1.12 -16.56 18.47
CA GLU A 309 1.85 -15.30 18.55
C GLU A 309 1.54 -14.53 19.84
N SER A 310 2.58 -14.09 20.55
CA SER A 310 2.44 -13.31 21.80
C SER A 310 1.71 -11.97 21.59
N LEU A 311 1.97 -11.32 20.45
CA LEU A 311 1.28 -10.10 20.00
C LEU A 311 -0.20 -10.37 19.70
N GLY A 312 -0.54 -11.60 19.29
CA GLY A 312 -1.91 -12.03 19.06
C GLY A 312 -2.71 -12.08 20.34
N ASN A 313 -2.22 -12.80 21.35
CA ASN A 313 -2.92 -12.91 22.64
C ASN A 313 -3.19 -11.55 23.27
N SER A 314 -2.16 -10.69 23.35
CA SER A 314 -2.29 -9.39 23.97
C SER A 314 -3.27 -8.45 23.24
N ALA A 315 -3.34 -8.52 21.90
CA ALA A 315 -4.34 -7.78 21.13
C ALA A 315 -5.76 -8.31 21.35
N VAL A 316 -5.96 -9.64 21.31
CA VAL A 316 -7.27 -10.26 21.45
C VAL A 316 -7.86 -10.06 22.85
N VAL A 317 -7.06 -10.25 23.90
CA VAL A 317 -7.47 -9.99 25.29
C VAL A 317 -7.88 -8.53 25.49
N LYS A 318 -7.14 -7.59 24.90
CA LYS A 318 -7.48 -6.15 24.95
C LYS A 318 -8.85 -5.88 24.30
N VAL A 319 -9.07 -6.42 23.10
CA VAL A 319 -10.34 -6.28 22.38
C VAL A 319 -11.50 -6.89 23.17
N ALA A 320 -11.35 -8.11 23.69
CA ALA A 320 -12.38 -8.79 24.46
C ALA A 320 -12.78 -7.96 25.71
N LYS A 321 -11.80 -7.49 26.48
CA LYS A 321 -12.02 -6.62 27.65
C LYS A 321 -12.76 -5.34 27.27
N ARG A 322 -12.40 -4.71 26.15
CA ARG A 322 -13.05 -3.49 25.66
C ARG A 322 -14.52 -3.73 25.28
N TYR A 323 -14.84 -4.82 24.59
CA TYR A 323 -16.23 -5.16 24.27
C TYR A 323 -17.06 -5.39 25.52
N ILE A 324 -16.51 -6.12 26.49
CA ILE A 324 -17.15 -6.40 27.77
C ILE A 324 -17.43 -5.11 28.55
N ALA A 325 -16.48 -4.17 28.57
CA ALA A 325 -16.57 -2.93 29.34
C ALA A 325 -17.47 -1.88 28.66
N ASP A 326 -17.24 -1.62 27.36
CA ASP A 326 -17.76 -0.43 26.68
C ASP A 326 -18.90 -0.76 25.69
N TYR A 327 -19.03 -2.02 25.26
CA TYR A 327 -19.96 -2.43 24.19
C TYR A 327 -20.77 -3.67 24.55
N ARG A 328 -21.11 -3.82 25.84
CA ARG A 328 -21.79 -5.00 26.37
C ARG A 328 -23.10 -5.35 25.66
N GLY A 329 -23.84 -4.34 25.17
CA GLY A 329 -25.08 -4.52 24.41
C GLY A 329 -24.91 -5.36 23.13
N VAL A 330 -23.69 -5.52 22.61
CA VAL A 330 -23.41 -6.46 21.51
C VAL A 330 -23.80 -7.89 21.91
N PHE A 331 -23.63 -8.29 23.17
CA PHE A 331 -23.86 -9.64 23.67
C PHE A 331 -25.31 -9.96 24.06
N GLU A 332 -26.25 -9.03 23.84
CA GLU A 332 -27.70 -9.33 24.00
C GLU A 332 -28.21 -10.29 22.91
N ASP A 333 -27.51 -10.38 21.78
CA ASP A 333 -27.76 -11.38 20.75
C ASP A 333 -27.33 -12.77 21.22
N THR A 334 -28.19 -13.77 21.02
CA THR A 334 -27.98 -15.12 21.55
C THR A 334 -26.76 -15.85 20.99
N LYS A 335 -26.21 -15.41 19.84
CA LYS A 335 -25.06 -16.07 19.19
C LYS A 335 -23.72 -15.44 19.59
N ARG A 336 -23.68 -14.15 19.91
CA ARG A 336 -22.41 -13.42 20.15
C ARG A 336 -21.68 -13.81 21.44
N PRO A 337 -22.34 -14.21 22.54
CA PRO A 337 -21.66 -14.79 23.68
C PRO A 337 -20.88 -16.07 23.31
N ALA A 338 -21.47 -16.94 22.47
CA ALA A 338 -20.80 -18.15 22.01
C ALA A 338 -19.57 -17.81 21.15
N MET A 339 -19.67 -16.83 20.25
CA MET A 339 -18.52 -16.34 19.48
C MET A 339 -17.39 -15.81 20.36
N LEU A 340 -17.70 -15.11 21.46
CA LEU A 340 -16.68 -14.66 22.40
C LEU A 340 -16.01 -15.84 23.12
N VAL A 341 -16.78 -16.85 23.49
CA VAL A 341 -16.27 -18.11 24.05
C VAL A 341 -15.34 -18.81 23.05
N ASP A 342 -15.74 -18.93 21.78
CA ASP A 342 -14.94 -19.56 20.72
C ASP A 342 -13.58 -18.87 20.56
N ILE A 343 -13.55 -17.53 20.55
CA ILE A 343 -12.31 -16.74 20.51
C ILE A 343 -11.44 -17.03 21.73
N LEU A 344 -12.00 -16.97 22.94
CA LEU A 344 -11.22 -17.15 24.18
C LEU A 344 -10.72 -18.60 24.30
N GLN A 345 -11.51 -19.58 23.86
CA GLN A 345 -11.12 -20.99 23.84
C GLN A 345 -9.89 -21.22 22.98
N LEU A 346 -9.87 -20.69 21.75
CA LEU A 346 -8.74 -20.80 20.81
C LEU A 346 -7.40 -20.39 21.44
N PHE A 347 -7.39 -19.33 22.25
CA PHE A 347 -6.18 -18.87 22.94
C PHE A 347 -5.95 -19.61 24.26
N SER A 348 -6.99 -20.02 24.97
CA SER A 348 -6.85 -20.76 26.23
C SER A 348 -6.27 -22.17 26.05
N GLU A 349 -6.61 -22.85 24.95
CA GLU A 349 -6.19 -24.24 24.66
C GLU A 349 -4.67 -24.37 24.51
N ILE A 350 -4.02 -23.32 24.02
CA ILE A 350 -2.55 -23.24 23.89
C ILE A 350 -1.88 -22.64 25.13
N GLY A 351 -2.64 -22.40 26.20
CA GLY A 351 -2.13 -22.07 27.53
C GLY A 351 -2.02 -20.59 27.86
N TRP A 352 -2.71 -19.68 27.16
CA TRP A 352 -2.70 -18.25 27.50
C TRP A 352 -3.51 -17.95 28.78
N PRO A 353 -2.87 -17.53 29.90
CA PRO A 353 -3.56 -17.41 31.19
C PRO A 353 -4.62 -16.31 31.24
N ASP A 354 -4.40 -15.20 30.53
CA ASP A 354 -5.35 -14.08 30.48
C ASP A 354 -6.64 -14.45 29.74
N ALA A 355 -6.54 -15.23 28.66
CA ALA A 355 -7.68 -15.74 27.92
C ALA A 355 -8.48 -16.75 28.77
N LEU A 356 -7.77 -17.67 29.43
CA LEU A 356 -8.38 -18.63 30.36
C LEU A 356 -9.13 -17.93 31.50
N ARG A 357 -8.50 -16.92 32.12
CA ARG A 357 -9.12 -16.14 33.20
C ARG A 357 -10.39 -15.43 32.72
N LEU A 358 -10.33 -14.75 31.57
CA LEU A 358 -11.49 -14.10 30.98
C LEU A 358 -12.63 -15.09 30.69
N LEU A 359 -12.30 -16.29 30.21
CA LEU A 359 -13.28 -17.34 29.94
C LEU A 359 -14.00 -17.80 31.22
N TYR A 360 -13.27 -17.95 32.32
CA TYR A 360 -13.85 -18.30 33.62
C TYR A 360 -14.73 -17.19 34.20
N ASP A 361 -14.31 -15.94 34.07
CA ASP A 361 -15.03 -14.78 34.62
C ASP A 361 -16.27 -14.42 33.77
N LEU A 362 -16.36 -14.91 32.52
CA LEU A 362 -17.36 -14.51 31.53
C LEU A 362 -18.82 -14.67 31.98
N PRO A 363 -19.24 -15.78 32.63
CA PRO A 363 -20.63 -15.96 33.06
C PRO A 363 -21.06 -14.92 34.09
N ASP A 364 -20.15 -14.48 34.96
CA ASP A 364 -20.44 -13.46 35.98
C ASP A 364 -20.42 -12.06 35.37
N ILE A 365 -19.58 -11.82 34.36
CA ILE A 365 -19.49 -10.53 33.68
C ILE A 365 -20.67 -10.29 32.71
N LEU A 366 -21.22 -11.34 32.11
CA LEU A 366 -22.34 -11.24 31.16
C LEU A 366 -23.73 -11.35 31.81
N ARG A 367 -23.85 -11.66 33.10
CA ARG A 367 -25.09 -11.51 33.90
C ARG A 367 -25.44 -10.05 34.16
#